data_AF-G7W2X2-F1
#
_entry.id   AF-G7W2X2-F1
#
_cell.length_a   1.000
_cell.length_b   1.000
_cell.length_c   1.000
_cell.angle_alpha   90.00
_cell.angle_beta   90.00
_cell.angle_gamma   90.00
#
_symmetry.space_group_name_H-M   'P 1'
#
loop_
_entity.id
_entity.type
_entity.pdbx_description
1 polymer ?
#
loop_
_entity_poly.entity_id
_entity_poly.type
_entity_poly.pdbx_seq_one_letter_code
_entity_poly.pdbx_strand_id
1 'polypeptide(L)'
;MSFLSNLFRRKPQAAPRPLFYDIVCPYCFSKFSPEEVVFRASHHREDDEDYALGEDELLNKYRERFGLDSVHDMEAILHPLDVPEEHRLYSDHVLTGLTDRYGELTRRRLCPHCHNELPVTAGKVPSNIISIIGASQAGKSVYMTSLIHTLQHVTADHFDAACMPLNAEISRKFRTMYEEPLFERGDLLTSTQKEKMQEPFIFQFVFKDEEKPPLTLVFFDVAGEGMVDQDYLGLHGQHIKNSAGILFMVDPLQIRSIRERIKINIGDKPGEFVSQYDEPRDVVLTMFGDFIAYQEKGKTDIPTAIVLTKSDMLTALADEEGTYIKTNSNIFNPMEHRKYMDLDEFANIDGEVRRFIEKVDKPFKGTMDVYFTDTAYFAVSALGSNPVEQKLQGLVSPIRVDEPFIWLLYKLKYIEGRESQ
;
A
#
# COMPACT_ATOMS: atom_id res chain seq x y z
N MET A 1 -14.94 -50.40 7.39
CA MET A 1 -14.02 -49.81 8.39
C MET A 1 -13.12 -48.77 7.72
N SER A 2 -13.62 -47.57 7.43
CA SER A 2 -12.78 -46.47 6.90
C SER A 2 -13.40 -45.11 7.18
N PHE A 3 -13.87 -44.89 8.40
CA PHE A 3 -14.49 -43.63 8.84
C PHE A 3 -13.72 -42.94 9.98
N LEU A 4 -12.52 -43.43 10.33
CA LEU A 4 -11.75 -42.98 11.50
C LEU A 4 -10.33 -42.46 11.19
N SER A 5 -9.89 -42.43 9.92
CA SER A 5 -8.51 -42.03 9.58
C SER A 5 -8.31 -40.52 9.34
N ASN A 6 -9.38 -39.70 9.34
CA ASN A 6 -9.28 -38.27 9.07
C ASN A 6 -9.19 -37.37 10.32
N LEU A 7 -9.23 -37.93 11.54
CA LEU A 7 -9.25 -37.13 12.77
C LEU A 7 -7.87 -36.73 13.32
N PHE A 8 -6.76 -37.15 12.69
CA PHE A 8 -5.40 -36.93 13.22
C PHE A 8 -4.40 -36.38 12.19
N ARG A 9 -4.82 -35.50 11.26
CA ARG A 9 -3.86 -34.59 10.63
C ARG A 9 -3.46 -33.55 11.67
N ARG A 10 -2.35 -33.82 12.39
CA ARG A 10 -1.67 -32.81 13.22
C ARG A 10 -1.52 -31.55 12.36
N LYS A 11 -2.16 -30.45 12.78
CA LYS A 11 -1.87 -29.13 12.21
C LYS A 11 -0.33 -28.98 12.25
N PRO A 12 0.32 -28.54 11.17
CA PRO A 12 1.74 -28.23 11.20
C PRO A 12 1.99 -27.35 12.43
N GLN A 13 2.91 -27.75 13.30
CA GLN A 13 3.32 -26.88 14.41
C GLN A 13 3.78 -25.56 13.79
N ALA A 14 3.14 -24.45 14.15
CA ALA A 14 3.57 -23.13 13.73
C ALA A 14 5.04 -22.96 14.12
N ALA A 15 5.87 -22.49 13.18
CA ALA A 15 7.27 -22.21 13.47
C ALA A 15 7.38 -21.30 14.71
N PRO A 16 8.36 -21.51 15.60
CA PRO A 16 8.51 -20.69 16.79
C PRO A 16 8.64 -19.22 16.38
N ARG A 17 7.81 -18.34 16.96
CA ARG A 17 7.91 -16.90 16.72
C ARG A 17 9.25 -16.39 17.25
N PRO A 18 10.00 -15.56 16.51
CA PRO A 18 11.19 -14.91 17.02
C PRO A 18 10.84 -13.99 18.19
N LEU A 19 11.83 -13.67 19.03
CA LEU A 19 11.64 -12.79 20.19
C LEU A 19 11.23 -11.36 19.75
N PHE A 20 11.74 -10.92 18.62
CA PHE A 20 11.43 -9.65 17.99
C PHE A 20 11.59 -9.75 16.47
N TYR A 21 11.13 -8.73 15.77
CA TYR A 21 11.23 -8.61 14.32
C TYR A 21 11.99 -7.34 13.94
N ASP A 22 12.67 -7.36 12.80
CA ASP A 22 13.22 -6.14 12.23
C ASP A 22 12.08 -5.12 11.96
N ILE A 23 12.36 -3.85 12.23
CA ILE A 23 11.45 -2.74 12.00
C ILE A 23 11.70 -2.21 10.59
N VAL A 24 10.63 -2.09 9.81
CA VAL A 24 10.63 -1.26 8.60
C VAL A 24 9.85 0.01 8.92
N CYS A 25 10.52 1.15 8.91
CA CYS A 25 9.84 2.43 9.18
C CYS A 25 8.83 2.74 8.07
N PRO A 26 7.54 3.00 8.38
CA PRO A 26 6.53 3.27 7.35
C PRO A 26 6.70 4.65 6.70
N TYR A 27 7.56 5.52 7.24
CA TYR A 27 7.84 6.84 6.71
C TYR A 27 9.02 6.85 5.73
N CYS A 28 10.14 6.20 6.10
CA CYS A 28 11.39 6.26 5.33
C CYS A 28 11.88 4.91 4.78
N PHE A 29 11.20 3.80 5.08
CA PHE A 29 11.52 2.42 4.68
C PHE A 29 12.88 1.88 5.06
N SER A 30 13.63 2.61 5.88
CA SER A 30 14.83 2.06 6.49
C SER A 30 14.45 0.86 7.35
N LYS A 31 15.21 -0.22 7.18
CA LYS A 31 15.07 -1.47 7.92
C LYS A 31 16.17 -1.54 8.98
N PHE A 32 15.80 -1.70 10.24
CA PHE A 32 16.71 -1.67 11.39
C PHE A 32 16.22 -2.58 12.52
N SER A 33 17.12 -2.93 13.43
CA SER A 33 16.81 -3.72 14.63
C SER A 33 16.01 -2.91 15.65
N PRO A 34 15.10 -3.53 16.43
CA PRO A 34 14.45 -2.86 17.55
C PRO A 34 15.39 -2.23 18.57
N GLU A 35 16.64 -2.70 18.66
CA GLU A 35 17.67 -2.15 19.53
C GLU A 35 18.20 -0.78 19.07
N GLU A 36 18.05 -0.45 17.79
CA GLU A 36 18.49 0.82 17.21
C GLU A 36 17.46 1.95 17.43
N VAL A 37 16.28 1.63 17.99
CA VAL A 37 15.21 2.62 18.25
C VAL A 37 15.68 3.67 19.25
N VAL A 38 15.44 4.94 18.93
CA VAL A 38 15.66 6.08 19.83
C VAL A 38 14.32 6.59 20.38
N PHE A 39 14.36 7.46 21.40
CA PHE A 39 13.15 7.95 22.06
C PHE A 39 13.11 9.48 22.09
N ARG A 40 11.92 10.06 21.99
CA ARG A 40 11.73 11.48 22.33
C ARG A 40 11.52 11.63 23.83
N ALA A 41 12.21 12.55 24.50
CA ALA A 41 11.91 12.87 25.89
C ALA A 41 10.46 13.35 26.06
N SER A 42 9.87 13.13 27.23
CA SER A 42 8.51 13.57 27.57
C SER A 42 8.46 14.98 28.17
N HIS A 43 9.62 15.57 28.43
CA HIS A 43 9.79 16.90 29.02
C HIS A 43 11.06 17.56 28.45
N HIS A 44 11.26 18.83 28.83
CA HIS A 44 12.48 19.58 28.55
C HIS A 44 12.95 20.30 29.82
N ARG A 45 14.22 20.69 29.84
CA ARG A 45 14.84 21.43 30.94
C ARG A 45 15.76 22.53 30.42
N GLU A 46 15.67 23.72 31.01
CA GLU A 46 16.57 24.84 30.68
C GLU A 46 17.92 24.74 31.41
N ASP A 47 17.96 24.04 32.54
CA ASP A 47 19.16 23.87 33.38
C ASP A 47 20.04 22.68 32.94
N ASP A 48 19.71 22.04 31.84
CA ASP A 48 20.35 20.83 31.35
C ASP A 48 20.39 20.80 29.82
N GLU A 49 21.58 20.97 29.25
CA GLU A 49 21.79 21.03 27.80
C GLU A 49 21.35 19.74 27.09
N ASP A 50 21.41 18.57 27.74
CA ASP A 50 20.98 17.29 27.14
C ASP A 50 19.45 17.18 27.02
N TYR A 51 18.69 18.00 27.77
CA TYR A 51 17.22 18.00 27.80
C TYR A 51 16.65 19.35 27.35
N ALA A 52 17.50 20.26 26.86
CA ALA A 52 17.07 21.53 26.32
C ALA A 52 16.26 21.31 25.04
N LEU A 53 15.29 22.18 24.80
CA LEU A 53 14.58 22.20 23.52
C LEU A 53 15.56 22.56 22.42
N GLY A 54 15.49 21.83 21.31
CA GLY A 54 16.44 21.99 20.21
C GLY A 54 15.85 21.64 18.86
N GLU A 55 16.70 21.69 17.84
CA GLU A 55 16.33 21.23 16.51
C GLU A 55 16.56 19.74 16.37
N ASP A 56 15.66 19.09 15.62
CA ASP A 56 15.86 17.72 15.20
C ASP A 56 16.26 17.69 13.72
N GLU A 57 17.57 17.58 13.46
CA GLU A 57 18.11 17.60 12.09
C GLU A 57 17.57 16.45 11.22
N LEU A 58 17.41 15.25 11.77
CA LEU A 58 16.93 14.08 11.00
C LEU A 58 15.45 14.21 10.66
N LEU A 59 14.64 14.69 11.61
CA LEU A 59 13.23 14.96 11.37
C LEU A 59 13.06 16.13 10.39
N ASN A 60 13.83 17.21 10.54
CA ASN A 60 13.76 18.37 9.67
C ASN A 60 14.21 18.02 8.24
N LYS A 61 15.26 17.22 8.07
CA LYS A 61 15.67 16.69 6.76
C LYS A 61 14.58 15.82 6.13
N TYR A 62 13.87 15.02 6.93
CA TYR A 62 12.71 14.28 6.44
C TYR A 62 11.60 15.23 6.00
N ARG A 63 11.24 16.23 6.80
CA ARG A 63 10.16 17.19 6.54
C ARG A 63 10.42 18.06 5.31
N GLU A 64 11.66 18.51 5.13
CA GLU A 64 12.10 19.30 3.98
C GLU A 64 11.85 18.59 2.65
N ARG A 65 12.06 17.26 2.60
CA ARG A 65 11.77 16.45 1.40
C ARG A 65 10.31 16.53 0.97
N PHE A 66 9.39 16.75 1.91
CA PHE A 66 7.96 16.90 1.64
C PHE A 66 7.50 18.37 1.57
N GLY A 67 8.45 19.31 1.51
CA GLY A 67 8.17 20.74 1.45
C GLY A 67 7.41 21.26 2.68
N LEU A 68 7.61 20.62 3.83
CA LEU A 68 7.05 21.00 5.12
C LEU A 68 8.01 21.92 5.86
N ASP A 69 7.45 22.83 6.67
CA ASP A 69 8.25 23.72 7.50
C ASP A 69 9.05 22.93 8.55
N SER A 70 10.29 23.35 8.80
CA SER A 70 11.11 22.83 9.89
C SER A 70 10.40 23.02 11.24
N VAL A 71 10.59 22.05 12.12
CA VAL A 71 10.18 22.16 13.52
C VAL A 71 11.39 22.56 14.35
N HIS A 72 11.16 23.54 15.22
CA HIS A 72 12.11 24.00 16.22
C HIS A 72 11.55 23.67 17.60
N ASP A 73 12.37 23.83 18.63
CA ASP A 73 11.98 23.64 20.03
C ASP A 73 11.39 22.24 20.31
N MET A 74 12.03 21.20 19.80
CA MET A 74 11.65 19.80 20.01
C MET A 74 12.32 19.24 21.26
N GLU A 75 11.67 18.32 21.96
CA GLU A 75 12.30 17.64 23.10
C GLU A 75 13.50 16.80 22.65
N ALA A 76 14.43 16.56 23.58
CA ALA A 76 15.67 15.84 23.31
C ALA A 76 15.44 14.40 22.82
N ILE A 77 16.39 13.90 22.04
CA ILE A 77 16.49 12.50 21.64
C ILE A 77 17.25 11.74 22.71
N LEU A 78 16.62 10.69 23.24
CA LEU A 78 17.22 9.78 24.20
C LEU A 78 17.68 8.52 23.48
N HIS A 79 18.96 8.20 23.61
CA HIS A 79 19.53 6.94 23.11
C HIS A 79 19.48 5.89 24.22
N PRO A 80 18.94 4.68 23.96
CA PRO A 80 18.85 3.62 24.97
C PRO A 80 20.20 3.27 25.61
N LEU A 81 21.30 3.38 24.85
CA LEU A 81 22.65 3.08 25.32
C LEU A 81 23.10 3.98 26.49
N ASP A 82 22.55 5.21 26.57
CA ASP A 82 22.88 6.18 27.63
C ASP A 82 22.00 6.00 28.88
N VAL A 83 20.99 5.14 28.81
CA VAL A 83 20.05 4.86 29.91
C VAL A 83 20.37 3.51 30.55
N PRO A 84 20.54 3.42 31.89
CA PRO A 84 20.76 2.14 32.58
C PRO A 84 19.69 1.09 32.28
N GLU A 85 20.07 -0.18 32.21
CA GLU A 85 19.15 -1.28 31.83
C GLU A 85 17.93 -1.39 32.76
N GLU A 86 18.10 -1.12 34.05
CA GLU A 86 17.03 -1.11 35.04
C GLU A 86 15.93 -0.06 34.78
N HIS A 87 16.24 0.97 33.97
CA HIS A 87 15.32 2.03 33.59
C HIS A 87 14.73 1.85 32.18
N ARG A 88 15.04 0.71 31.53
CA ARG A 88 14.53 0.35 30.20
C ARG A 88 13.28 -0.52 30.36
N LEU A 89 12.18 -0.13 29.71
CA LEU A 89 10.91 -0.85 29.77
C LEU A 89 10.75 -1.74 28.54
N TYR A 90 10.75 -3.05 28.76
CA TYR A 90 10.53 -4.04 27.70
C TYR A 90 9.11 -4.62 27.75
N SER A 91 8.54 -4.84 26.57
CA SER A 91 7.30 -5.59 26.40
C SER A 91 7.46 -6.45 25.15
N ASP A 92 7.16 -7.74 25.28
CA ASP A 92 7.37 -8.74 24.22
C ASP A 92 8.82 -8.73 23.71
N HIS A 93 9.78 -8.63 24.63
CA HIS A 93 11.23 -8.54 24.35
C HIS A 93 11.67 -7.31 23.54
N VAL A 94 10.77 -6.35 23.30
CA VAL A 94 11.05 -5.11 22.57
C VAL A 94 11.12 -3.94 23.54
N LEU A 95 12.09 -3.05 23.36
CA LEU A 95 12.20 -1.82 24.13
C LEU A 95 11.05 -0.88 23.76
N THR A 96 10.19 -0.59 24.74
CA THR A 96 8.95 0.18 24.57
C THR A 96 8.92 1.50 25.33
N GLY A 97 9.85 1.71 26.25
CA GLY A 97 9.94 2.96 27.01
C GLY A 97 11.27 3.09 27.73
N LEU A 98 11.56 4.33 28.12
CA LEU A 98 12.73 4.69 28.93
C LEU A 98 12.27 5.59 30.07
N THR A 99 12.73 5.29 31.28
CA THR A 99 12.71 6.24 32.39
C THR A 99 14.04 6.96 32.41
N ASP A 100 14.01 8.28 32.29
CA ASP A 100 15.23 9.08 32.23
C ASP A 100 15.88 9.31 33.61
N ARG A 101 17.00 10.05 33.64
CA ARG A 101 17.73 10.38 34.88
C ARG A 101 16.95 11.25 35.87
N TYR A 102 15.86 11.87 35.43
CA TYR A 102 14.96 12.66 36.25
C TYR A 102 13.74 11.87 36.74
N GLY A 103 13.63 10.60 36.34
CA GLY A 103 12.50 9.73 36.70
C GLY A 103 11.28 9.90 35.79
N GLU A 104 11.40 10.65 34.70
CA GLU A 104 10.31 10.87 33.75
C GLU A 104 10.27 9.76 32.70
N LEU A 105 9.06 9.26 32.42
CA LEU A 105 8.84 8.12 31.54
C LEU A 105 8.41 8.56 30.16
N THR A 106 9.17 8.17 29.13
CA THR A 106 8.76 8.28 27.74
C THR A 106 8.46 6.92 27.10
N ARG A 107 7.47 6.91 26.21
CA ARG A 107 7.14 5.78 25.31
C ARG A 107 7.17 6.20 23.83
N ARG A 108 7.63 7.42 23.53
CA ARG A 108 7.67 7.98 22.18
C ARG A 108 8.86 7.40 21.43
N ARG A 109 8.67 6.22 20.85
CA ARG A 109 9.68 5.49 20.07
C ARG A 109 9.82 6.12 18.69
N LEU A 110 11.04 6.37 18.25
CA LEU A 110 11.33 7.03 16.98
C LEU A 110 12.20 6.16 16.08
N CYS A 111 12.04 6.34 14.77
CA CYS A 111 12.95 5.77 13.79
C CYS A 111 14.33 6.44 13.90
N PRO A 112 15.45 5.69 14.03
CA PRO A 112 16.79 6.28 14.14
C PRO A 112 17.28 7.00 12.88
N HIS A 113 16.58 6.85 11.74
CA HIS A 113 16.99 7.43 10.46
C HIS A 113 16.22 8.69 10.06
N CYS A 114 15.02 8.89 10.60
CA CYS A 114 14.17 10.03 10.26
C CYS A 114 13.42 10.65 11.44
N HIS A 115 13.58 10.10 12.65
CA HIS A 115 12.96 10.54 13.90
C HIS A 115 11.43 10.70 13.89
N ASN A 116 10.74 10.11 12.90
CA ASN A 116 9.28 9.95 12.95
C ASN A 116 8.91 8.90 14.00
N GLU A 117 7.77 9.13 14.66
CA GLU A 117 7.25 8.24 15.69
C GLU A 117 6.82 6.90 15.08
N LEU A 118 7.31 5.81 15.66
CA LEU A 118 7.03 4.46 15.17
C LEU A 118 5.70 3.95 15.74
N PRO A 119 4.97 3.10 14.99
CA PRO A 119 3.83 2.38 15.54
C PRO A 119 4.20 1.61 16.82
N VAL A 120 3.29 1.55 17.79
CA VAL A 120 3.53 0.89 19.08
C VAL A 120 3.91 -0.59 18.92
N THR A 121 3.40 -1.24 17.87
CA THR A 121 3.67 -2.63 17.53
C THR A 121 5.01 -2.85 16.81
N ALA A 122 5.69 -1.79 16.37
CA ALA A 122 6.94 -1.91 15.62
C ALA A 122 7.98 -2.74 16.41
N GLY A 123 8.52 -3.77 15.77
CA GLY A 123 9.50 -4.69 16.36
C GLY A 123 8.89 -5.86 17.14
N LYS A 124 7.64 -5.75 17.58
CA LYS A 124 6.91 -6.85 18.27
C LYS A 124 6.29 -7.83 17.28
N VAL A 125 5.99 -7.34 16.09
CA VAL A 125 5.32 -8.07 15.02
C VAL A 125 6.05 -7.86 13.70
N PRO A 126 5.88 -8.77 12.72
CA PRO A 126 6.43 -8.56 11.38
C PRO A 126 5.95 -7.23 10.78
N SER A 127 6.86 -6.52 10.11
CA SER A 127 6.54 -5.32 9.36
C SER A 127 5.87 -5.71 8.03
N ASN A 128 4.55 -5.85 8.02
CA ASN A 128 3.80 -6.22 6.81
C ASN A 128 3.33 -4.96 6.08
N ILE A 129 4.17 -4.43 5.18
CA ILE A 129 3.87 -3.23 4.39
C ILE A 129 3.33 -3.61 3.02
N ILE A 130 2.18 -3.06 2.63
CA ILE A 130 1.69 -3.15 1.24
C ILE A 130 2.04 -1.85 0.51
N SER A 131 2.73 -1.99 -0.62
CA SER A 131 3.14 -0.88 -1.48
C SER A 131 2.23 -0.73 -2.68
N ILE A 132 1.80 0.51 -2.97
CA ILE A 132 1.06 0.84 -4.20
C ILE A 132 2.02 1.47 -5.21
N ILE A 133 2.14 0.87 -6.39
CA ILE A 133 3.07 1.27 -7.46
C ILE A 133 2.27 1.47 -8.75
N GLY A 134 2.71 2.35 -9.64
CA GLY A 134 2.13 2.48 -10.98
C GLY A 134 2.58 3.77 -11.64
N ALA A 135 2.41 3.85 -12.96
CA ALA A 135 2.77 5.01 -13.76
C ALA A 135 2.01 6.28 -13.34
N SER A 136 2.46 7.44 -13.82
CA SER A 136 1.69 8.68 -13.67
C SER A 136 0.28 8.51 -14.23
N GLN A 137 -0.70 9.13 -13.58
CA GLN A 137 -2.11 9.09 -14.01
C GLN A 137 -2.76 7.69 -14.03
N ALA A 138 -2.11 6.66 -13.49
CA ALA A 138 -2.65 5.30 -13.40
C ALA A 138 -3.90 5.17 -12.48
N GLY A 139 -4.37 6.27 -11.88
CA GLY A 139 -5.50 6.29 -10.96
C GLY A 139 -5.16 5.93 -9.51
N LYS A 140 -3.87 5.95 -9.12
CA LYS A 140 -3.40 5.54 -7.78
C LYS A 140 -4.15 6.23 -6.63
N SER A 141 -4.24 7.56 -6.67
CA SER A 141 -4.91 8.34 -5.61
C SER A 141 -6.41 8.03 -5.54
N VAL A 142 -7.09 7.93 -6.68
CA VAL A 142 -8.52 7.57 -6.73
C VAL A 142 -8.75 6.14 -6.22
N TYR A 143 -7.95 5.18 -6.68
CA TYR A 143 -8.01 3.79 -6.23
C TYR A 143 -7.75 3.68 -4.73
N MET A 144 -6.73 4.38 -4.22
CA MET A 144 -6.38 4.37 -2.79
C MET A 144 -7.52 4.93 -1.95
N THR A 145 -8.09 6.08 -2.33
CA THR A 145 -9.22 6.67 -1.59
C THR A 145 -10.41 5.71 -1.55
N SER A 146 -10.77 5.11 -2.69
CA SER A 146 -11.86 4.15 -2.76
C SER A 146 -11.55 2.87 -1.97
N LEU A 147 -10.32 2.36 -2.04
CA LEU A 147 -9.90 1.20 -1.26
C LEU A 147 -10.02 1.48 0.24
N ILE A 148 -9.41 2.55 0.75
CA ILE A 148 -9.47 2.88 2.18
C ILE A 148 -10.91 3.06 2.65
N HIS A 149 -11.74 3.79 1.90
CA HIS A 149 -13.15 3.95 2.21
C HIS A 149 -13.88 2.59 2.28
N THR A 150 -13.70 1.72 1.28
CA THR A 150 -14.29 0.38 1.27
C THR A 150 -13.76 -0.49 2.42
N LEU A 151 -12.47 -0.42 2.74
CA LEU A 151 -11.87 -1.15 3.87
C LEU A 151 -12.48 -0.71 5.20
N GLN A 152 -12.67 0.60 5.41
CA GLN A 152 -13.20 1.16 6.66
C GLN A 152 -14.68 0.87 6.87
N HIS A 153 -15.47 0.88 5.80
CA HIS A 153 -16.93 0.78 5.89
C HIS A 153 -17.51 -0.61 5.64
N VAL A 154 -16.78 -1.48 4.92
CA VAL A 154 -17.32 -2.77 4.47
C VAL A 154 -16.34 -3.91 4.76
N THR A 155 -15.15 -3.89 4.15
CA THR A 155 -14.25 -5.06 4.14
C THR A 155 -13.77 -5.42 5.55
N ALA A 156 -13.40 -4.44 6.38
CA ALA A 156 -12.89 -4.74 7.72
C ALA A 156 -13.91 -5.51 8.58
N ASP A 157 -15.20 -5.19 8.50
CA ASP A 157 -16.26 -5.92 9.19
C ASP A 157 -16.35 -7.38 8.70
N HIS A 158 -16.26 -7.60 7.40
CA HIS A 158 -16.31 -8.94 6.80
C HIS A 158 -15.15 -9.85 7.20
N PHE A 159 -14.04 -9.28 7.68
CA PHE A 159 -12.83 -9.98 8.07
C PHE A 159 -12.50 -9.88 9.57
N ASP A 160 -13.47 -9.48 10.39
CA ASP A 160 -13.28 -9.31 11.84
C ASP A 160 -12.07 -8.43 12.18
N ALA A 161 -12.00 -7.27 11.53
CA ALA A 161 -10.88 -6.33 11.62
C ALA A 161 -11.37 -4.89 11.72
N ALA A 162 -10.42 -3.96 11.86
CA ALA A 162 -10.62 -2.53 11.74
C ALA A 162 -9.54 -1.94 10.83
N CYS A 163 -9.91 -1.01 9.96
CA CYS A 163 -8.96 -0.21 9.19
C CYS A 163 -8.89 1.20 9.80
N MET A 164 -7.72 1.61 10.29
CA MET A 164 -7.56 2.91 10.96
C MET A 164 -6.30 3.64 10.50
N PRO A 165 -6.35 4.98 10.40
CA PRO A 165 -5.15 5.78 10.15
C PRO A 165 -4.18 5.67 11.31
N LEU A 166 -2.87 5.76 11.03
CA LEU A 166 -1.83 5.62 12.06
C LEU A 166 -1.93 6.69 13.16
N ASN A 167 -2.39 7.90 12.82
CA ASN A 167 -2.63 8.96 13.79
C ASN A 167 -3.76 9.91 13.35
N ALA A 168 -4.18 10.79 14.26
CA ALA A 168 -5.28 11.73 14.03
C ALA A 168 -4.97 12.79 12.95
N GLU A 169 -3.71 13.13 12.72
CA GLU A 169 -3.33 14.10 11.68
C GLU A 169 -3.50 13.49 10.29
N ILE A 170 -2.99 12.28 10.08
CA ILE A 170 -3.19 11.49 8.85
C ILE A 170 -4.68 11.33 8.57
N SER A 171 -5.48 11.01 9.60
CA SER A 171 -6.94 10.93 9.49
C SER A 171 -7.58 12.21 8.94
N ARG A 172 -7.27 13.37 9.53
CA ARG A 172 -7.84 14.65 9.09
C ARG A 172 -7.38 15.02 7.67
N LYS A 173 -6.07 14.90 7.41
CA LYS A 173 -5.48 15.19 6.09
C LYS A 173 -6.13 14.34 5.00
N PHE A 174 -6.23 13.03 5.21
CA PHE A 174 -6.84 12.11 4.25
C PHE A 174 -8.30 12.45 4.00
N ARG A 175 -9.08 12.64 5.06
CA ARG A 175 -10.51 12.93 4.96
C ARG A 175 -10.76 14.21 4.15
N THR A 176 -10.11 15.31 4.49
CA THR A 176 -10.34 16.61 3.85
C THR A 176 -9.83 16.69 2.41
N MET A 177 -8.68 16.06 2.13
CA MET A 177 -8.04 16.15 0.80
C MET A 177 -8.51 15.08 -0.18
N TYR A 178 -8.99 13.93 0.30
CA TYR A 178 -9.30 12.76 -0.52
C TYR A 178 -10.73 12.28 -0.36
N GLU A 179 -11.13 11.88 0.85
CA GLU A 179 -12.41 11.20 1.07
C GLU A 179 -13.61 12.11 0.83
N GLU A 180 -13.66 13.28 1.48
CA GLU A 180 -14.75 14.26 1.32
C GLU A 180 -14.91 14.75 -0.12
N PRO A 181 -13.83 15.17 -0.84
CA PRO A 181 -13.98 15.54 -2.25
C PRO A 181 -14.59 14.43 -3.10
N LEU A 182 -14.13 13.19 -2.92
CA LEU A 182 -14.52 12.09 -3.78
C LEU A 182 -15.93 11.54 -3.47
N PHE A 183 -16.20 11.26 -2.19
CA PHE A 183 -17.40 10.56 -1.75
C PHE A 183 -18.54 11.49 -1.28
N GLU A 184 -18.22 12.70 -0.78
CA GLU A 184 -19.24 13.63 -0.29
C GLU A 184 -19.57 14.74 -1.31
N ARG A 185 -18.55 15.32 -1.96
CA ARG A 185 -18.73 16.45 -2.88
C ARG A 185 -18.95 16.02 -4.34
N GLY A 186 -18.52 14.82 -4.71
CA GLY A 186 -18.60 14.34 -6.10
C GLY A 186 -17.55 14.97 -7.02
N ASP A 187 -16.49 15.54 -6.45
CA ASP A 187 -15.38 16.16 -7.17
C ASP A 187 -14.34 15.10 -7.56
N LEU A 188 -13.70 15.28 -8.72
CA LEU A 188 -12.46 14.55 -8.97
C LEU A 188 -11.34 15.10 -8.09
N LEU A 189 -10.48 14.19 -7.63
CA LEU A 189 -9.26 14.57 -6.96
C LEU A 189 -8.42 15.43 -7.92
N THR A 190 -8.13 16.65 -7.52
CA THR A 190 -7.23 17.53 -8.25
C THR A 190 -5.89 16.82 -8.39
N SER A 191 -5.32 16.78 -9.60
CA SER A 191 -3.98 16.22 -9.80
C SER A 191 -3.04 16.89 -8.80
N THR A 192 -2.36 16.08 -8.00
CA THR A 192 -1.39 16.48 -7.00
C THR A 192 -0.48 17.55 -7.62
N GLN A 193 -0.38 18.73 -7.00
CA GLN A 193 0.40 19.84 -7.56
C GLN A 193 1.81 19.32 -7.88
N LYS A 194 2.29 19.58 -9.11
CA LYS A 194 3.50 18.98 -9.69
C LYS A 194 4.80 19.29 -8.91
N GLU A 195 4.74 20.14 -7.90
CA GLU A 195 5.90 20.80 -7.28
C GLU A 195 6.15 20.40 -5.81
N LYS A 196 5.27 19.62 -5.16
CA LYS A 196 5.46 19.22 -3.75
C LYS A 196 5.22 17.73 -3.52
N MET A 197 6.21 17.06 -2.95
CA MET A 197 6.07 15.69 -2.45
C MET A 197 5.10 15.70 -1.27
N GLN A 198 4.20 14.73 -1.23
CA GLN A 198 3.26 14.58 -0.11
C GLN A 198 3.76 13.52 0.88
N GLU A 199 3.54 13.79 2.16
CA GLU A 199 3.79 12.79 3.21
C GLU A 199 2.98 11.51 2.93
N PRO A 200 3.51 10.33 3.29
CA PRO A 200 2.77 9.10 3.12
C PRO A 200 1.52 9.05 3.98
N PHE A 201 0.44 8.56 3.39
CA PHE A 201 -0.73 8.15 4.14
C PHE A 201 -0.53 6.73 4.65
N ILE A 202 -0.55 6.56 5.97
CA ILE A 202 -0.30 5.28 6.63
C ILE A 202 -1.59 4.84 7.32
N PHE A 203 -2.10 3.68 6.90
CA PHE A 203 -3.25 3.01 7.50
C PHE A 203 -2.86 1.64 8.02
N GLN A 204 -3.54 1.19 9.07
CA GLN A 204 -3.36 -0.13 9.65
C GLN A 204 -4.66 -0.91 9.57
N PHE A 205 -4.58 -2.12 9.01
CA PHE A 205 -5.62 -3.11 9.05
C PHE A 205 -5.33 -4.07 10.21
N VAL A 206 -6.11 -3.97 11.27
CA VAL A 206 -5.89 -4.65 12.54
C VAL A 206 -7.00 -5.65 12.78
N PHE A 207 -6.65 -6.93 12.90
CA PHE A 207 -7.60 -8.00 13.18
C PHE A 207 -8.00 -7.98 14.66
N LYS A 208 -9.22 -8.42 14.97
CA LYS A 208 -9.66 -8.69 16.35
C LYS A 208 -8.86 -9.82 17.00
N ASP A 209 -8.35 -10.74 16.19
CA ASP A 209 -7.44 -11.80 16.61
C ASP A 209 -6.04 -11.23 16.82
N GLU A 210 -5.64 -11.02 18.08
CA GLU A 210 -4.33 -10.44 18.47
C GLU A 210 -3.13 -11.28 18.00
N GLU A 211 -3.35 -12.56 17.68
CA GLU A 211 -2.32 -13.45 17.13
C GLU A 211 -1.95 -13.09 15.68
N LYS A 212 -2.80 -12.33 14.99
CA LYS A 212 -2.57 -11.83 13.64
C LYS A 212 -1.93 -10.44 13.71
N PRO A 213 -0.70 -10.27 13.21
CA PRO A 213 -0.03 -8.99 13.29
C PRO A 213 -0.74 -7.93 12.43
N PRO A 214 -0.80 -6.65 12.82
CA PRO A 214 -1.38 -5.61 11.98
C PRO A 214 -0.70 -5.53 10.61
N LEU A 215 -1.48 -5.25 9.59
CA LEU A 215 -1.00 -5.00 8.23
C LEU A 215 -0.98 -3.50 7.98
N THR A 216 0.15 -2.96 7.55
CA THR A 216 0.32 -1.54 7.30
C THR A 216 0.20 -1.26 5.81
N LEU A 217 -0.78 -0.45 5.42
CA LEU A 217 -0.94 0.10 4.09
C LEU A 217 -0.19 1.43 4.05
N VAL A 218 0.83 1.56 3.21
CA VAL A 218 1.53 2.83 3.04
C VAL A 218 1.33 3.32 1.61
N PHE A 219 0.82 4.54 1.49
CA PHE A 219 0.59 5.18 0.22
C PHE A 219 1.46 6.42 0.07
N PHE A 220 2.22 6.46 -1.03
CA PHE A 220 2.91 7.66 -1.50
C PHE A 220 2.13 8.22 -2.67
N ASP A 221 1.49 9.37 -2.47
CA ASP A 221 1.00 10.15 -3.60
C ASP A 221 2.20 10.86 -4.22
N VAL A 222 2.60 10.37 -5.38
CA VAL A 222 3.64 11.02 -6.17
C VAL A 222 3.02 11.61 -7.41
N ALA A 223 3.24 12.92 -7.60
CA ALA A 223 3.05 13.59 -8.87
C ALA A 223 3.95 12.93 -9.92
N GLY A 224 3.38 12.06 -10.76
CA GLY A 224 4.13 11.15 -11.61
C GLY A 224 4.88 11.79 -12.80
N GLU A 225 4.99 13.11 -12.89
CA GLU A 225 5.62 13.79 -14.05
C GLU A 225 6.97 14.45 -13.76
N GLY A 226 7.54 14.27 -12.57
CA GLY A 226 8.88 14.81 -12.34
C GLY A 226 9.50 14.30 -11.07
N MET A 227 10.19 13.16 -11.13
CA MET A 227 11.24 12.86 -10.16
C MET A 227 12.41 12.20 -10.87
N VAL A 228 13.30 13.06 -11.36
CA VAL A 228 14.64 12.73 -11.85
C VAL A 228 15.64 12.66 -10.70
N ASP A 229 15.15 12.73 -9.45
CA ASP A 229 15.99 12.87 -8.26
C ASP A 229 16.43 11.49 -7.72
N GLN A 230 17.74 11.33 -7.47
CA GLN A 230 18.33 10.08 -7.01
C GLN A 230 17.83 9.69 -5.60
N ASP A 231 17.50 10.68 -4.77
CA ASP A 231 16.94 10.47 -3.43
C ASP A 231 15.54 9.83 -3.49
N TYR A 232 14.77 10.14 -4.53
CA TYR A 232 13.44 9.57 -4.77
C TYR A 232 13.52 8.12 -5.27
N LEU A 233 14.43 7.83 -6.21
CA LEU A 233 14.70 6.44 -6.61
C LEU A 233 15.12 5.58 -5.41
N GLY A 234 15.90 6.15 -4.49
CA GLY A 234 16.28 5.49 -3.24
C GLY A 234 15.10 5.16 -2.32
N LEU A 235 14.18 6.11 -2.10
CA LEU A 235 12.99 5.89 -1.27
C LEU A 235 12.02 4.89 -1.92
N HIS A 236 11.86 4.97 -3.24
CA HIS A 236 11.01 4.07 -4.03
C HIS A 236 11.57 2.64 -4.02
N GLY A 237 12.86 2.48 -4.27
CA GLY A 237 13.53 1.18 -4.19
C GLY A 237 13.41 0.56 -2.80
N GLN A 238 13.61 1.34 -1.73
CA GLN A 238 13.48 0.83 -0.35
C GLN A 238 12.04 0.44 0.01
N HIS A 239 11.06 1.26 -0.40
CA HIS A 239 9.64 0.96 -0.19
C HIS A 239 9.25 -0.39 -0.79
N ILE A 240 9.67 -0.65 -2.02
CA ILE A 240 9.38 -1.89 -2.74
C ILE A 240 10.15 -3.05 -2.13
N LYS A 241 11.46 -2.85 -1.87
CA LYS A 241 12.34 -3.89 -1.33
C LYS A 241 11.86 -4.46 0.00
N ASN A 242 11.31 -3.61 0.86
CA ASN A 242 10.85 -3.99 2.18
C ASN A 242 9.32 -4.20 2.24
N SER A 243 8.65 -4.30 1.09
CA SER A 243 7.22 -4.59 1.01
C SER A 243 6.94 -6.08 1.21
N ALA A 244 5.84 -6.38 1.91
CA ALA A 244 5.29 -7.72 2.03
C ALA A 244 4.36 -8.05 0.84
N GLY A 245 3.81 -7.04 0.17
CA GLY A 245 2.97 -7.21 -1.01
C GLY A 245 2.91 -5.94 -1.84
N ILE A 246 2.64 -6.09 -3.13
CA ILE A 246 2.62 -4.98 -4.10
C ILE A 246 1.26 -4.92 -4.79
N LEU A 247 0.67 -3.73 -4.83
CA LEU A 247 -0.47 -3.38 -5.67
C LEU A 247 0.05 -2.56 -6.86
N PHE A 248 0.20 -3.19 -8.02
CA PHE A 248 0.73 -2.58 -9.25
C PHE A 248 -0.41 -2.07 -10.14
N MET A 249 -0.63 -0.76 -10.11
CA MET A 249 -1.70 -0.06 -10.82
C MET A 249 -1.36 0.15 -12.30
N VAL A 250 -2.29 -0.23 -13.16
CA VAL A 250 -2.23 -0.04 -14.61
C VAL A 250 -3.53 0.62 -15.05
N ASP A 251 -3.44 1.80 -15.67
CA ASP A 251 -4.60 2.36 -16.36
C ASP A 251 -4.72 1.68 -17.74
N PRO A 252 -5.86 1.06 -18.10
CA PRO A 252 -6.06 0.47 -19.42
C PRO A 252 -5.74 1.43 -20.57
N LEU A 253 -5.99 2.72 -20.40
CA LEU A 253 -5.67 3.73 -21.40
C LEU A 253 -4.17 3.98 -21.54
N GLN A 254 -3.29 3.47 -20.68
CA GLN A 254 -1.85 3.51 -20.91
C GLN A 254 -1.41 2.46 -21.95
N ILE A 255 -2.22 1.42 -22.18
CA ILE A 255 -1.97 0.41 -23.21
C ILE A 255 -2.42 0.95 -24.57
N ARG A 256 -1.46 1.12 -25.48
CA ARG A 256 -1.69 1.74 -26.80
C ARG A 256 -2.79 1.05 -27.61
N SER A 257 -2.79 -0.28 -27.66
CA SER A 257 -3.79 -1.04 -28.42
C SER A 257 -5.21 -0.87 -27.88
N ILE A 258 -5.37 -0.64 -26.57
CA ILE A 258 -6.67 -0.35 -25.96
C ILE A 258 -7.15 1.01 -26.45
N ARG A 259 -6.30 2.05 -26.33
CA ARG A 259 -6.63 3.41 -26.80
C ARG A 259 -7.05 3.41 -28.28
N GLU A 260 -6.27 2.78 -29.15
CA GLU A 260 -6.55 2.74 -30.59
C GLU A 260 -7.91 2.07 -30.87
N ARG A 261 -8.26 1.00 -30.16
CA ARG A 261 -9.55 0.32 -30.33
C ARG A 261 -10.74 1.10 -29.77
N ILE A 262 -10.58 1.70 -28.60
CA ILE A 262 -11.63 2.57 -28.01
C ILE A 262 -11.94 3.72 -28.97
N LYS A 263 -10.91 4.33 -29.58
CA LYS A 263 -11.09 5.37 -30.61
C LYS A 263 -11.85 4.87 -31.84
N ILE A 264 -11.55 3.65 -32.30
CA ILE A 264 -12.28 3.03 -33.44
C ILE A 264 -13.75 2.80 -33.09
N ASN A 265 -14.06 2.34 -31.87
CA ASN A 265 -15.42 1.97 -31.47
C ASN A 265 -16.30 3.18 -31.10
N ILE A 266 -15.72 4.23 -30.51
CA ILE A 266 -16.46 5.38 -29.95
C ILE A 266 -16.34 6.65 -30.82
N GLY A 267 -15.37 6.70 -31.75
CA GLY A 267 -15.09 7.86 -32.59
C GLY A 267 -14.19 8.90 -31.90
N ASP A 268 -13.65 9.85 -32.68
CA ASP A 268 -12.82 10.96 -32.18
C ASP A 268 -13.68 12.00 -31.45
N LYS A 269 -13.75 11.90 -30.12
CA LYS A 269 -14.13 13.07 -29.29
C LYS A 269 -12.85 13.89 -29.02
N PRO A 270 -12.81 15.19 -29.37
CA PRO A 270 -11.65 16.02 -29.11
C PRO A 270 -11.48 16.25 -27.60
N GLY A 271 -10.29 15.95 -27.05
CA GLY A 271 -9.86 16.44 -25.73
C GLY A 271 -9.46 15.41 -24.66
N GLU A 272 -9.71 14.11 -24.84
CA GLU A 272 -9.55 13.12 -23.74
C GLU A 272 -8.26 12.27 -23.75
N PHE A 273 -7.47 12.29 -24.83
CA PHE A 273 -6.32 11.41 -24.95
C PHE A 273 -5.02 12.20 -24.97
N VAL A 274 -4.35 12.32 -23.81
CA VAL A 274 -3.03 12.94 -23.70
C VAL A 274 -2.03 12.17 -24.57
N SER A 275 -1.15 12.88 -25.27
CA SER A 275 -0.23 12.32 -26.26
C SER A 275 0.99 11.59 -25.68
N GLN A 276 1.20 11.64 -24.36
CA GLN A 276 2.25 10.93 -23.65
C GLN A 276 1.68 10.34 -22.36
N TYR A 277 1.47 9.02 -22.36
CA TYR A 277 1.30 8.24 -21.15
C TYR A 277 2.59 7.46 -20.96
N ASP A 278 3.13 7.43 -19.74
CA ASP A 278 4.20 6.50 -19.40
C ASP A 278 3.69 5.08 -19.60
N GLU A 279 4.47 4.22 -20.25
CA GLU A 279 4.07 2.83 -20.43
C GLU A 279 4.22 2.09 -19.10
N PRO A 280 3.27 1.20 -18.72
CA PRO A 280 3.40 0.41 -17.49
C PRO A 280 4.70 -0.40 -17.44
N ARG A 281 5.26 -0.74 -18.61
CA ARG A 281 6.54 -1.43 -18.75
C ARG A 281 7.73 -0.62 -18.22
N ASP A 282 7.71 0.70 -18.37
CA ASP A 282 8.81 1.57 -17.92
C ASP A 282 8.92 1.55 -16.40
N VAL A 283 7.78 1.53 -15.69
CA VAL A 283 7.74 1.36 -14.23
C VAL A 283 8.39 0.04 -13.81
N VAL A 284 8.10 -1.06 -14.52
CA VAL A 284 8.69 -2.36 -14.23
C VAL A 284 10.20 -2.37 -14.48
N LEU A 285 10.68 -1.67 -15.52
CA LEU A 285 12.11 -1.54 -15.81
C LEU A 285 12.84 -0.76 -14.72
N THR A 286 12.25 0.32 -14.21
CA THR A 286 12.78 1.06 -13.06
C THR A 286 12.83 0.16 -11.81
N MET A 287 11.75 -0.55 -11.50
CA MET A 287 11.73 -1.54 -10.40
C MET A 287 12.82 -2.61 -10.56
N PHE A 288 13.07 -3.04 -11.80
CA PHE A 288 14.12 -4.01 -12.08
C PHE A 288 15.51 -3.45 -11.76
N GLY A 289 15.83 -2.27 -12.28
CA GLY A 289 17.12 -1.62 -12.06
C GLY A 289 17.41 -1.30 -10.60
N ASP A 290 16.40 -0.87 -9.84
CA ASP A 290 16.58 -0.40 -8.46
C ASP A 290 16.51 -1.51 -7.41
N PHE A 291 15.82 -2.61 -7.72
CA PHE A 291 15.49 -3.63 -6.73
C PHE A 291 15.62 -5.06 -7.25
N ILE A 292 14.87 -5.43 -8.29
CA ILE A 292 14.72 -6.86 -8.67
C ILE A 292 16.05 -7.44 -9.18
N ALA A 293 16.88 -6.65 -9.86
CA ALA A 293 18.19 -7.08 -10.34
C ALA A 293 19.15 -7.50 -9.21
N TYR A 294 18.94 -6.99 -7.99
CA TYR A 294 19.76 -7.30 -6.82
C TYR A 294 19.24 -8.50 -6.00
N GLN A 295 18.11 -9.09 -6.39
CA GLN A 295 17.57 -10.28 -5.74
C GLN A 295 18.18 -11.57 -6.31
N GLU A 296 18.06 -12.66 -5.54
CA GLU A 296 18.51 -13.98 -5.99
C GLU A 296 17.78 -14.37 -7.29
N LYS A 297 18.56 -14.63 -8.35
CA LYS A 297 18.09 -14.97 -9.70
C LYS A 297 17.44 -13.82 -10.49
N GLY A 298 17.51 -12.58 -10.01
CA GLY A 298 16.96 -11.41 -10.71
C GLY A 298 15.43 -11.46 -10.84
N LYS A 299 14.75 -12.02 -9.82
CA LYS A 299 13.28 -12.12 -9.74
C LYS A 299 12.80 -11.85 -8.32
N THR A 300 11.60 -11.31 -8.21
CA THR A 300 10.90 -11.09 -6.92
C THR A 300 9.82 -12.12 -6.65
N ASP A 301 9.81 -12.62 -5.41
CA ASP A 301 8.80 -13.49 -4.84
C ASP A 301 7.73 -12.74 -4.03
N ILE A 302 7.86 -11.41 -3.91
CA ILE A 302 6.85 -10.56 -3.27
C ILE A 302 5.52 -10.70 -4.03
N PRO A 303 4.43 -11.13 -3.37
CA PRO A 303 3.12 -11.22 -3.99
C PRO A 303 2.71 -9.90 -4.61
N THR A 304 2.47 -9.89 -5.92
CA THR A 304 2.18 -8.69 -6.69
C THR A 304 0.83 -8.80 -7.39
N ALA A 305 -0.13 -7.97 -6.99
CA ALA A 305 -1.43 -7.84 -7.67
C ALA A 305 -1.33 -6.76 -8.76
N ILE A 306 -1.48 -7.15 -10.02
CA ILE A 306 -1.57 -6.25 -11.16
C ILE A 306 -3.03 -5.82 -11.29
N VAL A 307 -3.30 -4.53 -11.16
CA VAL A 307 -4.66 -3.99 -11.05
C VAL A 307 -4.94 -3.06 -12.22
N LEU A 308 -5.86 -3.45 -13.11
CA LEU A 308 -6.44 -2.56 -14.11
C LEU A 308 -7.44 -1.62 -13.41
N THR A 309 -7.09 -0.34 -13.25
CA THR A 309 -7.76 0.57 -12.30
C THR A 309 -9.07 1.21 -12.77
N LYS A 310 -9.33 1.17 -14.08
CA LYS A 310 -10.50 1.79 -14.73
C LYS A 310 -11.22 0.76 -15.59
N SER A 311 -11.62 -0.36 -14.97
CA SER A 311 -12.25 -1.47 -15.70
C SER A 311 -13.56 -1.04 -16.40
N ASP A 312 -14.25 -0.02 -15.89
CA ASP A 312 -15.43 0.58 -16.51
C ASP A 312 -15.16 1.09 -17.94
N MET A 313 -13.94 1.54 -18.24
CA MET A 313 -13.54 1.95 -19.60
C MET A 313 -13.46 0.79 -20.59
N LEU A 314 -13.31 -0.43 -20.09
CA LEU A 314 -13.23 -1.62 -20.92
C LEU A 314 -14.60 -2.06 -21.47
N THR A 315 -15.70 -1.48 -21.00
CA THR A 315 -17.05 -1.67 -21.57
C THR A 315 -17.09 -1.32 -23.07
N ALA A 316 -16.27 -0.37 -23.50
CA ALA A 316 -16.09 0.01 -24.90
C ALA A 316 -15.50 -1.11 -25.80
N LEU A 317 -14.86 -2.12 -25.18
CA LEU A 317 -14.27 -3.29 -25.82
C LEU A 317 -15.07 -4.57 -25.56
N ALA A 318 -16.22 -4.46 -24.88
CA ALA A 318 -17.06 -5.59 -24.57
C ALA A 318 -17.99 -5.91 -25.74
N ASP A 319 -18.00 -7.17 -26.16
CA ASP A 319 -18.83 -7.67 -27.26
C ASP A 319 -19.39 -9.06 -26.94
N GLU A 320 -20.49 -9.46 -27.59
CA GLU A 320 -21.13 -10.77 -27.32
C GLU A 320 -20.24 -11.96 -27.72
N GLU A 321 -19.40 -11.78 -28.74
CA GLU A 321 -18.47 -12.82 -29.22
C GLU A 321 -17.28 -13.00 -28.26
N GLY A 322 -17.02 -12.01 -27.40
CA GLY A 322 -15.89 -11.98 -26.49
C GLY A 322 -14.56 -11.79 -27.22
N THR A 323 -14.54 -10.95 -28.26
CA THR A 323 -13.31 -10.66 -29.00
C THR A 323 -12.24 -10.13 -28.06
N TYR A 324 -12.56 -9.23 -27.13
CA TYR A 324 -11.62 -8.87 -26.05
C TYR A 324 -12.16 -9.25 -24.70
N ILE A 325 -13.39 -8.82 -24.43
CA ILE A 325 -14.09 -9.01 -23.17
C ILE A 325 -15.54 -9.32 -23.52
N LYS A 326 -16.16 -10.25 -22.79
CA LYS A 326 -17.58 -10.53 -22.95
C LYS A 326 -18.42 -9.46 -22.25
N THR A 327 -19.59 -9.15 -22.78
CA THR A 327 -20.53 -8.20 -22.14
C THR A 327 -20.97 -8.64 -20.74
N ASN A 328 -20.99 -9.94 -20.45
CA ASN A 328 -21.29 -10.52 -19.14
C ASN A 328 -20.04 -10.86 -18.31
N SER A 329 -18.89 -10.26 -18.64
CA SER A 329 -17.61 -10.48 -17.95
C SER A 329 -17.67 -10.19 -16.46
N ASN A 330 -16.90 -10.95 -15.67
CA ASN A 330 -16.81 -10.75 -14.22
C ASN A 330 -16.17 -9.40 -13.87
N ILE A 331 -15.35 -8.82 -14.76
CA ILE A 331 -14.64 -7.55 -14.52
C ILE A 331 -15.57 -6.35 -14.28
N PHE A 332 -16.84 -6.45 -14.72
CA PHE A 332 -17.85 -5.39 -14.59
C PHE A 332 -18.82 -5.63 -13.43
N ASN A 333 -18.78 -6.81 -12.80
CA ASN A 333 -19.70 -7.18 -11.74
C ASN A 333 -19.02 -7.03 -10.38
N PRO A 334 -19.71 -6.52 -9.35
CA PRO A 334 -19.17 -6.49 -8.00
C PRO A 334 -18.99 -7.92 -7.47
N MET A 335 -18.01 -8.08 -6.58
CA MET A 335 -17.77 -9.31 -5.83
C MET A 335 -17.49 -8.96 -4.38
N GLU A 336 -17.96 -9.80 -3.48
CA GLU A 336 -17.85 -9.58 -2.05
C GLU A 336 -17.32 -10.84 -1.36
N HIS A 337 -16.14 -10.73 -0.75
CA HIS A 337 -15.56 -11.80 0.05
C HIS A 337 -15.88 -11.60 1.54
N ARG A 338 -16.15 -12.71 2.23
CA ARG A 338 -16.42 -12.73 3.67
C ARG A 338 -15.58 -13.79 4.35
N LYS A 339 -14.73 -13.39 5.31
CA LYS A 339 -13.85 -14.24 6.13
C LYS A 339 -12.76 -15.03 5.41
N TYR A 340 -12.97 -15.42 4.16
CA TYR A 340 -12.05 -16.17 3.32
C TYR A 340 -12.02 -15.60 1.90
N MET A 341 -10.96 -15.90 1.16
CA MET A 341 -10.91 -15.63 -0.28
C MET A 341 -11.60 -16.76 -1.04
N ASP A 342 -12.54 -16.39 -1.91
CA ASP A 342 -13.18 -17.34 -2.82
C ASP A 342 -12.20 -17.64 -3.96
N LEU A 343 -11.70 -18.88 -4.01
CA LEU A 343 -10.66 -19.29 -4.93
C LEU A 343 -11.18 -19.53 -6.35
N ASP A 344 -12.46 -19.89 -6.50
CA ASP A 344 -13.06 -20.06 -7.83
C ASP A 344 -13.26 -18.70 -8.48
N GLU A 345 -13.82 -17.75 -7.73
CA GLU A 345 -14.01 -16.40 -8.24
C GLU A 345 -12.68 -15.70 -8.51
N PHE A 346 -11.68 -15.91 -7.64
CA PHE A 346 -10.32 -15.47 -7.88
C PHE A 346 -9.74 -16.05 -9.18
N ALA A 347 -9.86 -17.36 -9.40
CA ALA A 347 -9.35 -18.00 -10.61
C ALA A 347 -10.05 -17.48 -11.87
N ASN A 348 -11.33 -17.15 -11.78
CA ASN A 348 -12.10 -16.55 -12.87
C ASN A 348 -11.57 -15.16 -13.23
N ILE A 349 -11.46 -14.25 -12.25
CA ILE A 349 -11.03 -12.87 -12.52
C ILE A 349 -9.56 -12.81 -12.96
N ASP A 350 -8.67 -13.57 -12.31
CA ASP A 350 -7.26 -13.65 -12.67
C ASP A 350 -7.08 -14.20 -14.10
N GLY A 351 -7.75 -15.31 -14.41
CA GLY A 351 -7.68 -15.92 -15.74
C GLY A 351 -8.26 -15.04 -16.84
N GLU A 352 -9.35 -14.31 -16.57
CA GLU A 352 -9.95 -13.37 -17.52
C GLU A 352 -9.03 -12.18 -17.80
N VAL A 353 -8.53 -11.51 -16.76
CA VAL A 353 -7.67 -10.33 -16.91
C VAL A 353 -6.32 -10.69 -17.52
N ARG A 354 -5.73 -11.86 -17.17
CA ARG A 354 -4.50 -12.36 -17.83
C ARG A 354 -4.67 -12.53 -19.33
N ARG A 355 -5.74 -13.21 -19.76
CA ARG A 355 -6.02 -13.45 -21.18
C ARG A 355 -6.27 -12.14 -21.92
N PHE A 356 -6.98 -11.21 -21.28
CA PHE A 356 -7.19 -9.87 -21.83
C PHE A 356 -5.85 -9.15 -22.05
N ILE A 357 -4.99 -9.06 -21.01
CA ILE A 357 -3.68 -8.39 -21.10
C ILE A 357 -2.77 -9.08 -22.10
N GLU A 358 -2.75 -10.41 -22.17
CA GLU A 358 -1.96 -11.12 -23.19
C GLU A 358 -2.38 -10.75 -24.62
N LYS A 359 -3.68 -10.50 -24.83
CA LYS A 359 -4.23 -10.08 -26.12
C LYS A 359 -3.98 -8.62 -26.47
N VAL A 360 -3.87 -7.73 -25.48
CA VAL A 360 -3.68 -6.28 -25.70
C VAL A 360 -2.23 -5.82 -25.56
N ASP A 361 -1.46 -6.41 -24.64
CA ASP A 361 -0.08 -6.04 -24.34
C ASP A 361 0.75 -7.26 -23.93
N LYS A 362 1.00 -8.15 -24.90
CA LYS A 362 1.86 -9.31 -24.73
C LYS A 362 3.26 -8.96 -24.19
N PRO A 363 3.93 -7.87 -24.64
CA PRO A 363 5.21 -7.47 -24.06
C PRO A 363 5.14 -7.17 -22.56
N PHE A 364 4.13 -6.42 -22.10
CA PHE A 364 3.94 -6.17 -20.67
C PHE A 364 3.71 -7.46 -19.89
N LYS A 365 2.82 -8.34 -20.38
CA LYS A 365 2.57 -9.65 -19.76
C LYS A 365 3.87 -10.45 -19.61
N GLY A 366 4.67 -10.52 -20.68
CA GLY A 366 5.94 -11.22 -20.70
C GLY A 366 6.96 -10.64 -19.71
N THR A 367 7.06 -9.31 -19.61
CA THR A 367 7.93 -8.64 -18.63
C THR A 367 7.54 -9.04 -17.19
N MET A 368 6.25 -9.08 -16.88
CA MET A 368 5.78 -9.51 -15.56
C MET A 368 6.14 -10.98 -15.28
N ASP A 369 5.97 -11.89 -16.24
CA ASP A 369 6.32 -13.31 -16.08
C ASP A 369 7.82 -13.56 -15.94
N VAL A 370 8.65 -12.68 -16.49
CA VAL A 370 10.11 -12.77 -16.35
C VAL A 370 10.54 -12.36 -14.95
N TYR A 371 10.08 -11.21 -14.43
CA TYR A 371 10.62 -10.63 -13.20
C TYR A 371 9.87 -10.98 -11.92
N PHE A 372 8.62 -11.43 -12.00
CA PHE A 372 7.78 -11.73 -10.84
C PHE A 372 7.40 -13.21 -10.82
N THR A 373 7.54 -13.87 -9.68
CA THR A 373 7.19 -15.29 -9.54
C THR A 373 5.80 -15.52 -8.93
N ASP A 374 5.23 -14.52 -8.28
CA ASP A 374 3.93 -14.61 -7.61
C ASP A 374 3.06 -13.40 -7.98
N THR A 375 2.32 -13.55 -9.08
CA THR A 375 1.45 -12.48 -9.60
C THR A 375 0.00 -12.92 -9.59
N ALA A 376 -0.90 -11.96 -9.44
CA ALA A 376 -2.33 -12.08 -9.73
C ALA A 376 -2.82 -10.85 -10.49
N TYR A 377 -3.84 -11.01 -11.33
CA TYR A 377 -4.39 -9.95 -12.17
C TYR A 377 -5.82 -9.65 -11.80
N PHE A 378 -6.12 -8.38 -11.60
CA PHE A 378 -7.44 -7.88 -11.20
C PHE A 378 -7.86 -6.73 -12.10
N ALA A 379 -9.17 -6.52 -12.18
CA ALA A 379 -9.78 -5.36 -12.82
C ALA A 379 -10.76 -4.74 -11.84
N VAL A 380 -10.60 -3.44 -11.60
CA VAL A 380 -11.38 -2.68 -10.62
C VAL A 380 -11.88 -1.40 -11.27
N SER A 381 -12.99 -0.88 -10.76
CA SER A 381 -13.42 0.48 -11.06
C SER A 381 -13.60 1.20 -9.72
N ALA A 382 -12.67 2.09 -9.40
CA ALA A 382 -12.68 2.81 -8.12
C ALA A 382 -13.89 3.75 -7.99
N LEU A 383 -14.42 4.25 -9.12
CA LEU A 383 -15.56 5.16 -9.17
C LEU A 383 -16.88 4.46 -9.53
N GLY A 384 -16.82 3.31 -10.17
CA GLY A 384 -17.97 2.60 -10.75
C GLY A 384 -18.47 3.20 -12.06
N SER A 385 -18.00 4.38 -12.44
CA SER A 385 -18.32 5.04 -13.70
C SER A 385 -17.23 6.04 -14.09
N ASN A 386 -17.09 6.28 -15.39
CA ASN A 386 -16.16 7.28 -15.89
C ASN A 386 -16.73 8.69 -15.70
N PRO A 387 -15.99 9.62 -15.07
CA PRO A 387 -16.42 11.01 -14.95
C PRO A 387 -16.56 11.69 -16.31
N VAL A 388 -17.43 12.70 -16.39
CA VAL A 388 -17.63 13.55 -17.59
C VAL A 388 -17.47 15.00 -17.16
N GLU A 389 -16.69 15.79 -17.92
CA GLU A 389 -16.38 17.20 -17.59
C GLU A 389 -15.78 17.38 -16.17
N GLN A 390 -14.92 16.45 -15.75
CA GLN A 390 -14.31 16.41 -14.41
C GLN A 390 -15.30 16.31 -13.24
N LYS A 391 -16.54 15.87 -13.50
CA LYS A 391 -17.54 15.60 -12.48
C LYS A 391 -17.98 14.16 -12.49
N LEU A 392 -18.23 13.63 -11.30
CA LEU A 392 -18.84 12.31 -11.16
C LEU A 392 -20.30 12.37 -11.63
N GLN A 393 -20.70 11.38 -12.42
CA GLN A 393 -22.04 11.28 -13.03
C GLN A 393 -23.08 10.66 -12.08
N GLY A 394 -22.72 10.45 -10.80
CA GLY A 394 -23.57 9.80 -9.80
C GLY A 394 -22.80 9.52 -8.50
N LEU A 395 -23.40 8.69 -7.64
CA LEU A 395 -22.72 8.22 -6.43
C LEU A 395 -21.56 7.29 -6.81
N VAL A 396 -20.44 7.45 -6.10
CA VAL A 396 -19.28 6.56 -6.22
C VAL A 396 -19.69 5.15 -5.81
N SER A 397 -19.55 4.19 -6.71
CA SER A 397 -19.92 2.79 -6.48
C SER A 397 -18.75 1.89 -6.88
N PRO A 398 -17.76 1.69 -6.00
CA PRO A 398 -16.56 0.93 -6.34
C PRO A 398 -16.89 -0.51 -6.74
N ILE A 399 -16.22 -1.02 -7.77
CA ILE A 399 -16.35 -2.40 -8.26
C ILE A 399 -15.03 -3.12 -7.97
N ARG A 400 -15.09 -4.18 -7.17
CA ARG A 400 -13.97 -5.09 -6.83
C ARG A 400 -12.72 -4.42 -6.25
N VAL A 401 -12.85 -3.21 -5.69
CA VAL A 401 -11.71 -2.37 -5.30
C VAL A 401 -10.83 -3.02 -4.22
N ASP A 402 -11.42 -3.82 -3.34
CA ASP A 402 -10.79 -4.48 -2.21
C ASP A 402 -10.26 -5.90 -2.53
N GLU A 403 -10.68 -6.52 -3.64
CA GLU A 403 -10.21 -7.86 -4.05
C GLU A 403 -8.69 -8.00 -4.15
N PRO A 404 -7.94 -7.06 -4.78
CA PRO A 404 -6.48 -7.14 -4.81
C PRO A 404 -5.85 -7.17 -3.42
N PHE A 405 -6.43 -6.41 -2.48
CA PHE A 405 -5.99 -6.38 -1.09
C PHE A 405 -6.32 -7.69 -0.36
N ILE A 406 -7.53 -8.22 -0.56
CA ILE A 406 -7.95 -9.51 0.01
C ILE A 406 -7.07 -10.65 -0.51
N TRP A 407 -6.67 -10.61 -1.77
CA TRP A 407 -5.67 -11.55 -2.31
C TRP A 407 -4.34 -11.46 -1.59
N LEU A 408 -3.84 -10.24 -1.33
CA LEU A 408 -2.63 -10.07 -0.52
C LEU A 408 -2.81 -10.62 0.90
N LEU A 409 -3.98 -10.46 1.54
CA LEU A 409 -4.27 -11.10 2.83
C LEU A 409 -4.15 -12.63 2.75
N TYR A 410 -4.69 -13.24 1.68
CA TYR A 410 -4.58 -14.68 1.47
C TYR A 410 -3.12 -15.12 1.26
N LYS A 411 -2.39 -14.43 0.39
CA LYS A 411 -0.97 -14.73 0.10
C LYS A 411 -0.08 -14.58 1.32
N LEU A 412 -0.35 -13.58 2.15
CA LEU A 412 0.32 -13.32 3.42
C LEU A 412 -0.21 -14.19 4.58
N LYS A 413 -1.12 -15.12 4.31
CA LYS A 413 -1.66 -16.11 5.27
C LYS A 413 -2.45 -15.49 6.43
N TYR A 414 -3.01 -14.31 6.23
CA TYR A 414 -3.94 -13.68 7.16
C TYR A 414 -5.33 -14.31 7.14
N ILE A 415 -5.74 -14.81 5.98
CA ILE A 415 -7.04 -15.44 5.73
C ILE A 415 -6.84 -16.76 4.97
N GLU A 416 -7.83 -17.64 5.07
CA GLU A 416 -7.87 -18.87 4.29
C GLU A 416 -8.46 -18.59 2.90
N GLY A 417 -8.11 -19.44 1.93
CA GLY A 417 -8.82 -19.54 0.64
C GLY A 417 -9.74 -20.75 0.64
N ARG A 418 -10.91 -20.65 -0.01
CA ARG A 418 -11.85 -21.76 -0.16
C ARG A 418 -12.38 -21.83 -1.58
N GLU A 419 -12.48 -23.04 -2.11
CA GLU A 419 -13.24 -23.35 -3.31
C GLU A 419 -14.73 -23.51 -2.92
N SER A 420 -15.63 -23.21 -3.85
CA SER A 420 -17.06 -23.42 -3.71
C SER A 420 -17.32 -24.92 -3.56
N GLN A 421 -18.11 -25.30 -2.55
CA GLN A 421 -18.49 -26.69 -2.29
C GLN A 421 -19.56 -27.20 -3.25
#